data_AF-A0A0D8XR35-F1
#
_entry.id   AF-A0A0D8XR35-F1
#
_cell.length_a   1.000
_cell.length_b   1.000
_cell.length_c   1.000
_cell.angle_alpha   90.00
_cell.angle_beta   90.00
_cell.angle_gamma   90.00
#
_symmetry.space_group_name_H-M   'P 1'
#
loop_
_entity.id
_entity.type
_entity.pdbx_description
1 polymer ?
#
loop_
_entity_poly.entity_id
_entity_poly.type
_entity_poly.pdbx_seq_one_letter_code
_entity_poly.pdbx_strand_id
1 'polypeptide(L)'
;MDASNTLQHMFNYCMLSYRPILFIAMILLISSHHVISIAPKYHCRKVGAEEIIDERGCELVILRVNRCSGHCLSITFPNPITGRISVHAKCCRMTDTEWVISVPVLIH
;
A
#
# COMPACT_ATOMS: atom_id res chain seq x y z
N MET A 1 35.64 41.79 43.92
CA MET A 1 35.83 40.46 43.31
C MET A 1 34.45 39.87 43.12
N ASP A 2 33.94 40.02 41.90
CA ASP A 2 32.53 40.27 41.61
C ASP A 2 31.70 38.99 41.46
N ALA A 3 30.75 38.78 42.39
CA ALA A 3 29.74 37.72 42.33
C ALA A 3 28.79 37.85 41.12
N SER A 4 28.79 39.00 40.44
CA SER A 4 28.05 39.22 39.19
C SER A 4 28.66 38.46 38.01
N ASN A 5 29.99 38.31 37.97
CA ASN A 5 30.68 37.69 36.83
C ASN A 5 30.50 36.16 36.83
N THR A 6 30.49 35.51 37.99
CA THR A 6 30.32 34.04 38.10
C THR A 6 28.90 33.60 37.71
N LEU A 7 27.88 34.36 38.07
CA LEU A 7 26.47 34.10 37.74
C LEU A 7 26.20 34.22 36.23
N GLN A 8 26.84 35.20 35.59
CA GLN A 8 26.74 35.45 34.15
C GLN A 8 27.46 34.37 33.32
N HIS A 9 28.59 33.85 33.83
CA HIS A 9 29.26 32.69 33.26
C HIS A 9 28.42 31.40 33.39
N MET A 10 27.82 31.14 34.55
CA MET A 10 26.93 29.97 34.72
C MET A 10 25.71 30.02 33.81
N PHE A 11 25.11 31.20 33.62
CA PHE A 11 23.97 31.38 32.73
C PHE A 11 24.34 31.15 31.25
N ASN A 12 25.50 31.65 30.82
CA ASN A 12 26.02 31.44 29.46
C ASN A 12 26.40 29.98 29.20
N TYR A 13 27.01 29.25 30.15
CA TYR A 13 27.30 27.82 30.01
C TYR A 13 26.03 26.96 29.90
N CYS A 14 24.98 27.31 30.66
CA CYS A 14 23.69 26.63 30.58
C CYS A 14 23.01 26.85 29.22
N MET A 15 22.99 28.10 28.73
CA MET A 15 22.43 28.45 27.42
C MET A 15 23.22 27.88 26.23
N LEU A 16 24.56 27.77 26.35
CA LEU A 16 25.42 27.17 25.33
C LEU A 16 25.27 25.64 25.25
N SER A 17 25.00 24.99 26.39
CA SER A 17 24.74 23.54 26.48
C SER A 17 23.34 23.15 25.97
N TYR A 18 22.34 24.03 26.13
CA TYR A 18 20.96 23.77 25.70
C TYR A 18 20.77 23.81 24.17
N ARG A 19 21.54 24.64 23.47
CA ARG A 19 21.50 24.77 22.01
C ARG A 19 21.78 23.46 21.25
N PRO A 20 22.90 22.76 21.47
CA PRO A 20 23.17 21.50 20.77
C PRO A 20 22.16 20.40 21.13
N ILE A 21 21.67 20.38 22.37
CA ILE A 21 20.64 19.43 22.81
C ILE A 21 19.32 19.63 22.06
N LEU A 22 18.91 20.90 21.86
CA LEU A 22 17.74 21.22 21.02
C LEU A 22 17.91 20.77 19.58
N PHE A 23 19.08 21.01 18.97
CA PHE A 23 19.36 20.55 17.60
C PHE A 23 19.34 19.02 17.49
N ILE A 24 19.94 18.31 18.44
CA ILE A 24 19.93 16.85 18.50
C ILE A 24 18.48 16.33 18.67
N ALA A 25 17.69 16.95 19.55
CA ALA A 25 16.29 16.58 19.75
C ALA A 25 15.45 16.80 18.47
N MET A 26 15.66 17.91 17.76
CA MET A 26 14.98 18.18 16.48
C MET A 26 15.40 17.17 15.39
N ILE A 27 16.68 16.81 15.30
CA ILE A 27 17.16 15.80 14.36
C ILE A 27 16.56 14.42 14.68
N LEU A 28 16.50 14.06 15.97
CA LEU A 28 15.88 12.80 16.41
C LEU A 28 14.38 12.76 16.08
N LEU A 29 13.65 13.87 16.29
CA LEU A 29 12.24 14.00 15.90
C LEU A 29 12.05 13.83 14.38
N ILE A 30 12.92 14.46 13.56
CA ILE A 30 12.86 14.33 12.10
C ILE A 30 13.18 12.90 11.65
N SER A 31 14.14 12.22 12.29
CA SER A 31 14.53 10.84 11.96
C SER A 31 13.50 9.78 12.39
N SER A 32 12.61 10.12 13.34
CA SER A 32 11.53 9.23 13.81
C SER A 32 10.38 9.11 12.82
N HIS A 33 10.33 9.97 11.81
CA HIS A 33 9.51 9.75 10.62
C HIS A 33 10.15 8.64 9.79
N HIS A 34 9.93 7.41 10.24
CA HIS A 34 10.15 6.21 9.45
C HIS A 34 9.49 6.42 8.09
N VAL A 35 10.30 6.68 7.07
CA VAL A 35 9.92 6.37 5.69
C VAL A 35 9.81 4.87 5.67
N ILE A 36 8.63 4.34 5.97
CA ILE A 36 8.32 2.94 5.76
C ILE A 36 8.42 2.75 4.25
N SER A 37 9.58 2.28 3.80
CA SER A 37 9.76 1.80 2.44
C SER A 37 8.97 0.50 2.34
N ILE A 38 7.65 0.64 2.15
CA ILE A 38 6.77 -0.46 1.80
C ILE A 38 7.23 -0.90 0.41
N ALA A 39 8.09 -1.91 0.35
CA ALA A 39 8.41 -2.58 -0.89
C ALA A 39 7.07 -2.96 -1.56
N PRO A 40 6.83 -2.57 -2.82
CA PRO A 40 5.55 -2.81 -3.46
C PRO A 40 5.33 -4.32 -3.57
N LYS A 41 4.36 -4.83 -2.81
CA LYS A 41 3.98 -6.25 -2.85
C LYS A 41 3.18 -6.50 -4.13
N TYR A 42 3.87 -6.92 -5.17
CA TYR A 42 3.22 -7.47 -6.37
C TYR A 42 2.91 -8.93 -6.14
N HIS A 43 1.64 -9.31 -6.26
CA HIS A 43 1.22 -10.67 -6.04
C HIS A 43 -0.05 -10.93 -6.84
N CYS A 44 0.04 -11.69 -7.92
CA CYS A 44 -1.11 -12.17 -8.71
C CYS A 44 -1.07 -13.69 -8.71
N ARG A 45 -2.17 -14.35 -8.31
CA ARG A 45 -2.24 -15.81 -8.23
C ARG A 45 -3.56 -16.35 -8.76
N LYS A 46 -3.53 -17.63 -9.13
CA LYS A 46 -4.72 -18.46 -9.35
C LYS A 46 -5.39 -18.75 -8.00
N VAL A 47 -6.70 -18.53 -7.91
CA VAL A 47 -7.55 -18.85 -6.78
C VAL A 47 -8.73 -19.69 -7.25
N GLY A 48 -9.10 -20.72 -6.52
CA GLY A 48 -10.34 -21.46 -6.80
C GLY A 48 -11.54 -20.73 -6.22
N ALA A 49 -12.62 -20.62 -6.98
CA ALA A 49 -13.89 -20.05 -6.54
C ALA A 49 -15.04 -20.96 -6.97
N GLU A 50 -16.05 -21.07 -6.11
CA GLU A 50 -17.29 -21.77 -6.44
C GLU A 50 -18.21 -20.81 -7.18
N GLU A 51 -18.75 -21.26 -8.30
CA GLU A 51 -19.68 -20.53 -9.15
C GLU A 51 -20.93 -21.37 -9.36
N ILE A 52 -22.06 -20.68 -9.28
CA ILE A 52 -23.38 -21.27 -9.47
C ILE A 52 -23.83 -20.95 -10.88
N ILE A 53 -24.12 -21.99 -11.66
CA ILE A 53 -24.76 -21.86 -12.96
C ILE A 53 -26.25 -22.11 -12.76
N ASP A 54 -27.01 -21.03 -12.93
CA ASP A 54 -28.47 -21.04 -12.88
C ASP A 54 -29.00 -20.75 -14.30
N GLU A 55 -29.33 -21.82 -15.03
CA GLU A 55 -29.96 -21.76 -16.34
C GLU A 55 -31.42 -22.19 -16.26
N ARG A 56 -32.30 -21.41 -16.90
CA ARG A 56 -33.74 -21.71 -16.91
C ARG A 56 -34.04 -23.06 -17.58
N GLY A 57 -34.71 -23.95 -16.86
CA GLY A 57 -35.08 -25.29 -17.36
C GLY A 57 -33.98 -26.35 -17.16
N CYS A 58 -32.86 -25.98 -16.55
CA CYS A 58 -31.79 -26.89 -16.17
C CYS A 58 -31.73 -27.03 -14.65
N GLU A 59 -31.15 -28.14 -14.20
CA GLU A 59 -30.75 -28.28 -12.79
C GLU A 59 -29.63 -27.29 -12.45
N LEU A 60 -29.70 -26.73 -11.24
CA LEU A 60 -28.74 -25.76 -10.74
C LEU A 60 -27.41 -26.47 -10.43
N VAL A 61 -26.32 -26.01 -11.06
CA VAL A 61 -25.01 -26.66 -10.96
C VAL A 61 -24.02 -25.76 -10.23
N ILE A 62 -23.31 -26.31 -9.25
CA ILE A 62 -22.22 -25.62 -8.54
C ILE A 62 -20.89 -26.15 -9.07
N LEU A 63 -20.06 -25.26 -9.62
CA LEU A 63 -18.76 -25.60 -10.21
C LEU A 63 -17.63 -24.88 -9.48
N ARG A 64 -16.50 -25.57 -9.29
CA ARG A 64 -15.28 -24.94 -8.80
C ARG A 64 -14.42 -24.49 -9.99
N VAL A 65 -14.41 -23.18 -10.25
CA VAL A 65 -13.64 -22.57 -11.32
C VAL A 65 -12.38 -21.89 -10.80
N ASN A 66 -11.43 -21.64 -11.69
CA ASN A 66 -10.22 -20.90 -11.39
C ASN A 66 -10.39 -19.42 -11.74
N ARG A 67 -9.94 -18.53 -10.87
CA ARG A 67 -9.92 -17.07 -11.06
C ARG A 67 -8.53 -16.52 -10.78
N CYS A 68 -8.22 -15.37 -11.36
CA CYS A 68 -7.00 -14.63 -11.03
C CYS A 68 -7.32 -13.56 -9.98
N SER A 69 -6.56 -13.52 -8.89
CA SER A 69 -6.72 -12.52 -7.84
C SER A 69 -5.38 -12.06 -7.30
N GLY A 70 -5.27 -10.75 -7.05
CA GLY A 70 -4.02 -10.16 -6.58
C GLY A 70 -3.87 -8.66 -6.78
N HIS A 71 -2.70 -8.17 -6.37
CA HIS A 71 -2.26 -6.79 -6.53
C HIS A 71 -1.18 -6.68 -7.61
N CYS A 72 -1.35 -5.69 -8.48
CA CYS A 72 -0.44 -5.39 -9.57
C CYS A 72 -0.05 -3.90 -9.54
N LEU A 73 1.00 -3.56 -10.30
CA LEU A 73 1.55 -2.21 -10.35
C LEU A 73 0.51 -1.19 -10.85
N SER A 74 0.35 -0.09 -10.12
CA SER A 74 -0.42 1.09 -10.54
C SER A 74 0.38 2.34 -10.21
N ILE A 75 0.64 3.17 -11.22
CA ILE A 75 1.37 4.43 -11.10
C ILE A 75 0.49 5.55 -11.62
N THR A 76 0.41 6.64 -10.87
CA THR A 76 -0.44 7.79 -11.19
C THR A 76 0.41 9.03 -11.44
N PHE A 77 0.12 9.75 -12.53
CA PHE A 77 0.82 10.94 -12.98
C PHE A 77 -0.18 12.11 -13.04
N PRO A 78 -0.17 13.03 -12.06
CA PRO A 78 -0.96 14.25 -12.14
C PRO A 78 -0.34 15.22 -13.16
N ASN A 79 -1.16 15.81 -14.02
CA ASN A 79 -0.75 16.86 -14.94
C ASN A 79 -1.14 18.23 -14.37
N PRO A 80 -0.18 19.06 -13.93
CA PRO A 80 -0.48 20.34 -13.28
C PRO A 80 -1.02 21.40 -14.25
N ILE A 81 -0.82 21.25 -15.56
CA ILE A 81 -1.25 22.22 -16.59
C ILE A 81 -2.72 21.99 -16.94
N THR A 82 -3.12 20.73 -17.09
CA THR A 82 -4.50 20.37 -17.50
C THR A 82 -5.39 20.00 -16.31
N GLY A 83 -4.82 19.83 -15.11
CA GLY A 83 -5.53 19.33 -13.93
C GLY A 83 -5.96 17.86 -14.04
N ARG A 84 -5.58 17.16 -15.13
CA ARG A 84 -5.97 15.76 -15.36
C ARG A 84 -4.99 14.81 -14.69
N ILE A 85 -5.49 13.64 -14.34
CA ILE A 85 -4.70 12.56 -13.77
C ILE A 85 -4.59 11.45 -14.79
N SER A 86 -3.36 11.06 -15.15
CA SER A 86 -3.08 9.90 -15.99
C SER A 86 -2.67 8.72 -15.13
N VAL A 87 -3.22 7.54 -15.38
CA VAL A 87 -2.91 6.33 -14.62
C VAL A 87 -2.32 5.29 -15.55
N HIS A 88 -1.15 4.76 -15.20
CA HIS A 88 -0.55 3.59 -15.82
C HIS A 88 -0.63 2.41 -14.86
N ALA A 89 -1.56 1.50 -15.12
CA ALA A 89 -1.82 0.35 -14.27
C ALA A 89 -1.78 -0.97 -15.04
N LYS A 90 -1.38 -2.02 -14.34
CA LYS A 90 -1.51 -3.42 -14.77
C LYS A 90 -2.55 -4.09 -13.87
N CYS A 91 -3.39 -4.95 -14.43
CA CYS A 91 -4.38 -5.73 -13.69
C CYS A 91 -4.01 -7.21 -13.70
N CYS A 92 -4.28 -7.91 -12.58
CA CYS A 92 -4.15 -9.37 -12.49
C CYS A 92 -5.24 -10.00 -13.37
N ARG A 93 -4.84 -10.77 -14.38
CA ARG A 93 -5.76 -11.36 -15.36
C ARG A 93 -5.34 -12.77 -15.76
N MET A 94 -6.28 -13.51 -16.32
CA MET A 94 -6.03 -14.83 -16.89
C MET A 94 -5.11 -14.71 -18.13
N THR A 95 -4.09 -15.57 -18.19
CA THR A 95 -3.22 -15.75 -19.36
C THR A 95 -3.58 -17.01 -20.14
N ASP A 96 -3.87 -18.09 -19.42
CA ASP A 96 -4.18 -19.41 -19.96
C ASP A 96 -5.57 -19.85 -19.50
N THR A 97 -6.33 -20.46 -20.40
CA THR A 97 -7.73 -20.85 -20.12
C THR A 97 -7.90 -22.34 -20.35
N GLU A 98 -8.46 -23.02 -19.35
CA GLU A 98 -8.90 -24.41 -19.44
C GLU A 98 -10.42 -24.42 -19.36
N TRP A 99 -11.07 -25.05 -20.33
CA TRP A 99 -12.52 -25.15 -20.38
C TRP A 99 -12.98 -26.38 -19.63
N VAL A 100 -13.93 -26.20 -18.71
CA VAL A 100 -14.60 -27.29 -18.02
C VAL A 100 -15.93 -27.54 -18.72
N ILE A 101 -16.14 -28.76 -19.20
CA ILE A 101 -17.42 -29.16 -19.79
C ILE A 101 -18.25 -29.77 -18.66
N SER A 102 -19.28 -29.06 -18.22
CA SER A 102 -20.36 -29.61 -17.41
C SER A 102 -21.57 -29.85 -18.33
N VAL A 103 -22.17 -31.04 -18.25
CA VAL A 103 -23.43 -31.32 -18.95
C VAL A 103 -24.57 -31.01 -17.99
N PRO A 104 -25.32 -29.90 -18.17
CA PRO A 104 -26.49 -29.63 -17.35
C PRO A 104 -27.60 -30.64 -17.66
N VAL A 105 -28.26 -31.14 -16.61
CA VAL A 105 -29.43 -32.02 -16.75
C VAL A 105 -30.67 -31.15 -16.93
N LEU A 106 -31.41 -31.39 -18.01
CA LEU A 106 -32.69 -30.72 -18.27
C LEU A 106 -33.76 -31.28 -17.34
N ILE A 107 -34.51 -30.37 -16.70
CA ILE A 107 -35.66 -30.74 -15.88
C ILE A 107 -36.89 -30.69 -16.78
N HIS A 108 -37.44 -31.87 -17.10
CA HIS A 108 -38.67 -32.04 -17.88
C HIS A 108 -39.93 -31.85 -17.04
#